data_AF-A0A3Q1EZC2-F1
#
_entry.id   AF-A0A3Q1EZC2-F1
#
_cell.length_a   1.000
_cell.length_b   1.000
_cell.length_c   1.000
_cell.angle_alpha   90.00
_cell.angle_beta   90.00
_cell.angle_gamma   90.00
#
_symmetry.space_group_name_H-M   'P 1'
#
loop_
_entity.id
_entity.type
_entity.pdbx_description
1 polymer ?
#
loop_
_entity_poly.entity_id
_entity_poly.type
_entity_poly.pdbx_seq_one_letter_code
_entity_poly.pdbx_strand_id
1 'polypeptide(L)'
;MEAIDSLVLTLILKLIPWSCIKIQPFWKNVIQIMEEILKVKLPRDPQIVYLGLMPGETFEKRDTYLFKILTIAIKKALTRYWLKSDPPKPRQWLDIVEETYTVPWEN
;
A
#
# COMPACT_ATOMS: atom_id res chain seq x y z
N MET A 1 4.28 2.83 -20.55
CA MET A 1 4.76 2.37 -19.22
C MET A 1 3.63 1.61 -18.55
N GLU A 2 3.18 0.50 -19.15
CA GLU A 2 1.93 -0.20 -18.77
C GLU A 2 2.14 -1.72 -18.63
N ALA A 3 3.07 -2.31 -19.40
CA ALA A 3 3.25 -3.76 -19.43
C ALA A 3 4.17 -4.30 -18.31
N ILE A 4 5.19 -3.52 -17.90
CA ILE A 4 6.16 -3.96 -16.87
C ILE A 4 5.56 -3.88 -15.47
N ASP A 5 4.75 -2.84 -15.20
CA ASP A 5 4.04 -2.73 -13.91
C ASP A 5 2.99 -3.83 -13.75
N SER A 6 2.28 -4.21 -14.81
CA SER A 6 1.26 -5.27 -14.76
C SER A 6 1.86 -6.65 -14.42
N LEU A 7 2.99 -7.03 -15.03
CA LEU A 7 3.67 -8.30 -14.72
C LEU A 7 4.27 -8.32 -13.31
N VAL A 8 4.87 -7.20 -12.88
CA VAL A 8 5.42 -7.05 -11.52
C VAL A 8 4.29 -7.08 -10.49
N LEU A 9 3.17 -6.37 -10.71
CA LEU A 9 1.97 -6.44 -9.86
C LEU A 9 1.36 -7.85 -9.83
N THR A 10 1.31 -8.54 -10.97
CA THR A 10 0.74 -9.90 -11.05
C THR A 10 1.60 -10.92 -10.30
N LEU A 11 2.93 -10.79 -10.38
CA LEU A 11 3.87 -11.58 -9.60
C LEU A 11 3.78 -11.25 -8.11
N ILE A 12 3.72 -9.97 -7.74
CA ILE A 12 3.58 -9.53 -6.35
C ILE A 12 2.23 -10.00 -5.77
N LEU A 13 1.13 -9.93 -6.52
CA LEU A 13 -0.19 -10.40 -6.08
C LEU A 13 -0.26 -11.91 -5.88
N LYS A 14 0.44 -12.69 -6.71
CA LYS A 14 0.57 -14.14 -6.53
C LYS A 14 1.48 -14.54 -5.37
N LEU A 15 2.42 -13.67 -5.02
CA LEU A 15 3.50 -14.03 -4.11
C LEU A 15 3.32 -13.44 -2.71
N ILE A 16 2.72 -12.25 -2.50
CA ILE A 16 2.44 -11.72 -1.15
C ILE A 16 1.63 -12.78 -0.40
N PRO A 17 2.18 -13.43 0.64
CA PRO A 17 1.39 -14.33 1.42
C PRO A 17 0.55 -13.46 2.33
N TRP A 18 -0.68 -13.17 1.89
CA TRP A 18 -1.72 -12.50 2.67
C TRP A 18 -1.98 -13.22 4.01
N SER A 19 -1.62 -14.50 4.09
CA SER A 19 -1.69 -15.37 5.24
C SER A 19 -0.37 -15.53 6.00
N CYS A 20 0.74 -14.92 5.55
CA CYS A 20 2.01 -15.03 6.27
C CYS A 20 1.91 -14.29 7.60
N ILE A 21 2.22 -15.00 8.68
CA ILE A 21 2.13 -14.44 10.03
C ILE A 21 3.12 -13.30 10.26
N LYS A 22 4.28 -13.33 9.59
CA LYS A 22 5.30 -12.28 9.72
C LYS A 22 4.84 -10.94 9.18
N ILE A 23 4.03 -10.91 8.11
CA ILE A 23 3.58 -9.67 7.47
C ILE A 23 2.29 -9.10 8.10
N GLN A 24 1.52 -9.90 8.85
CA GLN A 24 0.28 -9.43 9.51
C GLN A 24 0.47 -8.17 10.38
N PRO A 25 1.53 -8.06 11.21
CA PRO A 25 1.76 -6.86 12.01
C PRO A 25 1.96 -5.61 11.14
N PHE A 26 2.66 -5.75 10.00
CA PHE A 26 2.82 -4.65 9.06
C PHE A 26 1.46 -4.18 8.52
N TRP A 27 0.63 -5.11 8.06
CA TRP A 27 -0.71 -4.79 7.54
C TRP A 27 -1.59 -4.11 8.57
N LYS A 28 -1.66 -4.67 9.79
CA LYS A 28 -2.44 -4.10 10.88
C LYS A 28 -2.02 -2.65 11.16
N ASN A 29 -0.72 -2.40 11.27
CA ASN A 29 -0.20 -1.09 11.59
C ASN A 29 -0.44 -0.08 10.47
N VAL A 30 -0.17 -0.47 9.22
CA VAL A 30 -0.37 0.43 8.06
C VAL A 30 -1.84 0.78 7.89
N ILE A 31 -2.75 -0.20 7.98
CA ILE A 31 -4.19 0.05 7.90
C ILE A 31 -4.61 1.01 9.00
N GLN A 32 -4.17 0.79 10.25
CA GLN A 32 -4.49 1.69 11.35
C GLN A 32 -4.00 3.13 11.09
N ILE A 33 -2.75 3.29 10.64
CA ILE A 33 -2.20 4.61 10.31
C ILE A 33 -3.00 5.27 9.17
N MET A 34 -3.37 4.51 8.14
CA MET A 34 -4.20 5.03 7.05
C MET A 34 -5.59 5.46 7.53
N GLU A 35 -6.23 4.73 8.46
CA GLU A 35 -7.49 5.15 9.08
C GLU A 35 -7.34 6.47 9.84
N GLU A 36 -6.24 6.63 10.58
CA GLU A 36 -5.94 7.85 11.33
C GLU A 36 -5.70 9.06 10.42
N ILE A 37 -5.06 8.85 9.27
CA ILE A 37 -4.80 9.88 8.26
C ILE A 37 -6.08 10.25 7.50
N LEU A 38 -6.79 9.25 6.97
CA LEU A 38 -7.95 9.44 6.10
C LEU A 38 -9.25 9.70 6.87
N LYS A 39 -9.24 9.54 8.20
CA LYS A 39 -10.42 9.66 9.08
C LYS A 39 -11.60 8.76 8.68
N VAL A 40 -11.32 7.63 8.03
CA VAL A 40 -12.31 6.61 7.65
C VAL A 40 -11.95 5.24 8.21
N LYS A 41 -12.92 4.34 8.27
CA LYS A 41 -12.67 2.92 8.56
C LYS A 41 -12.34 2.18 7.27
N LEU A 42 -11.23 1.44 7.31
CA LEU A 42 -10.76 0.63 6.21
C LEU A 42 -11.04 -0.86 6.47
N PRO A 43 -11.28 -1.64 5.42
CA PRO A 43 -11.33 -3.09 5.51
C PRO A 43 -10.09 -3.65 6.21
N ARG A 44 -10.29 -4.63 7.08
CA ARG A 44 -9.19 -5.34 7.76
C ARG A 44 -8.49 -6.34 6.85
N ASP A 45 -9.14 -6.74 5.76
CA ASP A 45 -8.53 -7.56 4.72
C ASP A 45 -7.51 -6.72 3.93
N PRO A 46 -6.21 -7.05 4.02
CA PRO A 46 -5.18 -6.31 3.31
C PRO A 46 -5.31 -6.38 1.78
N GLN A 47 -5.95 -7.42 1.24
CA GLN A 47 -6.15 -7.55 -0.21
C GLN A 47 -7.03 -6.42 -0.74
N ILE A 48 -8.10 -6.11 -0.01
CA ILE A 48 -9.06 -5.06 -0.38
C ILE A 48 -8.36 -3.70 -0.41
N VAL A 49 -7.55 -3.40 0.62
CA VAL A 49 -6.79 -2.14 0.71
C VAL A 49 -5.70 -2.07 -0.35
N TYR A 50 -4.91 -3.13 -0.53
CA TYR A 50 -3.80 -3.19 -1.48
C TYR A 50 -4.26 -3.05 -2.94
N LEU A 51 -5.36 -3.70 -3.30
CA LEU A 51 -5.95 -3.64 -4.62
C LEU A 51 -6.76 -2.35 -4.84
N GLY A 52 -7.07 -1.62 -3.77
CA GLY A 52 -7.92 -0.42 -3.83
C GLY A 52 -9.38 -0.73 -4.13
N LEU A 53 -9.87 -1.92 -3.75
CA LEU A 53 -11.25 -2.39 -3.97
C LEU A 53 -12.20 -1.83 -2.90
N MET A 54 -12.16 -0.52 -2.70
CA MET A 54 -12.91 0.14 -1.66
C MET A 54 -14.40 0.23 -2.03
N PRO A 55 -15.34 0.05 -1.07
CA PRO A 55 -16.76 0.23 -1.32
C PRO A 55 -17.07 1.60 -1.93
N GLY A 56 -18.11 1.70 -2.76
CA GLY A 56 -18.56 2.97 -3.32
C GLY A 56 -18.80 4.02 -2.23
N GLU A 57 -18.43 5.27 -2.51
CA GLU A 57 -18.54 6.44 -1.59
C GLU A 57 -17.62 6.40 -0.34
N THR A 58 -16.63 5.51 -0.26
CA THR A 58 -15.73 5.47 0.91
C THR A 58 -14.89 6.75 1.08
N PHE A 59 -14.60 7.48 0.00
CA PHE A 59 -13.70 8.63 0.02
C PHE A 59 -14.25 9.82 -0.75
N GLU A 60 -13.95 11.03 -0.27
CA GLU A 60 -14.01 12.23 -1.09
C GLU A 60 -12.90 12.22 -2.16
N LYS A 61 -13.02 13.07 -3.19
CA LYS A 61 -12.02 13.14 -4.28
C LYS A 61 -10.60 13.41 -3.78
N ARG A 62 -10.45 14.24 -2.74
CA ARG A 62 -9.15 14.56 -2.12
C ARG A 62 -8.54 13.33 -1.45
N ASP A 63 -9.35 12.59 -0.70
CA ASP A 63 -8.91 11.39 0.02
C ASP A 63 -8.61 10.24 -0.93
N THR A 64 -9.28 10.19 -2.08
CA THR A 64 -9.00 9.21 -3.14
C THR A 64 -7.57 9.33 -3.65
N TYR A 65 -7.06 10.55 -3.82
CA TYR A 65 -5.69 10.77 -4.27
C TYR A 65 -4.66 10.39 -3.21
N LEU A 66 -4.88 10.82 -1.96
CA LEU A 66 -4.02 10.46 -0.84
C LEU A 66 -4.00 8.94 -0.61
N PHE A 67 -5.17 8.28 -0.65
CA PHE A 67 -5.28 6.83 -0.58
C PHE A 67 -4.46 6.14 -1.67
N LYS A 68 -4.51 6.62 -2.92
CA LYS A 68 -3.69 6.07 -4.01
C LYS A 68 -2.20 6.18 -3.72
N ILE A 69 -1.72 7.33 -3.24
CA ILE A 69 -0.31 7.53 -2.86
C ILE A 69 0.09 6.54 -1.76
N LEU A 70 -0.70 6.47 -0.69
CA LEU A 70 -0.47 5.57 0.45
C LEU A 70 -0.37 4.11 -0.02
N THR A 71 -1.29 3.68 -0.89
CA THR A 71 -1.35 2.31 -1.44
C THR A 71 -0.20 2.03 -2.42
N ILE A 72 0.21 2.99 -3.24
CA ILE A 72 1.42 2.85 -4.10
C ILE A 72 2.66 2.68 -3.23
N ALA A 73 2.79 3.44 -2.14
CA ALA A 73 3.91 3.31 -1.22
C ALA A 73 3.93 1.94 -0.53
N ILE A 74 2.77 1.36 -0.19
CA ILE A 74 2.68 -0.02 0.32
C ILE A 74 3.26 -1.00 -0.69
N LYS A 75 2.82 -0.91 -1.96
CA LYS A 75 3.31 -1.76 -3.05
C LYS A 75 4.83 -1.68 -3.16
N LYS A 76 5.38 -0.47 -3.22
CA LYS A 76 6.83 -0.22 -3.26
C LYS A 76 7.55 -0.81 -2.03
N ALA A 77 7.01 -0.62 -0.83
CA ALA A 77 7.60 -1.14 0.40
C ALA A 77 7.67 -2.67 0.37
N LEU A 78 6.58 -3.34 0.00
CA LEU A 78 6.56 -4.80 -0.08
C LEU A 78 7.53 -5.34 -1.14
N THR A 79 7.61 -4.70 -2.30
CA THR A 79 8.59 -5.07 -3.34
C THR A 79 10.03 -4.89 -2.87
N ARG A 80 10.36 -3.76 -2.21
CA ARG A 80 11.73 -3.48 -1.71
C ARG A 80 12.20 -4.48 -0.65
N TYR A 81 11.28 -5.09 0.09
CA TYR A 81 11.56 -6.03 1.18
C TYR A 81 11.22 -7.47 0.82
N TRP A 82 10.84 -7.72 -0.43
CA TRP A 82 10.37 -9.01 -0.91
C TRP A 82 11.36 -10.17 -0.66
N LEU A 83 12.64 -9.94 -0.93
CA LEU A 83 13.70 -10.95 -0.77
C LEU A 83 14.40 -10.88 0.60
N LYS A 84 13.90 -10.05 1.53
CA LYS A 84 14.49 -9.89 2.85
C LYS A 84 13.84 -10.85 3.85
N SER A 85 14.58 -11.18 4.91
CA SER A 85 14.09 -12.07 5.99
C SER A 85 12.89 -11.51 6.74
N ASP A 86 12.82 -10.18 6.80
CA ASP A 86 11.86 -9.43 7.60
C ASP A 86 11.02 -8.50 6.73
N PRO A 87 9.72 -8.37 7.05
CA PRO A 87 8.82 -7.44 6.36
C PRO A 87 9.24 -5.99 6.61
N PRO A 88 8.76 -5.04 5.80
CA PRO A 88 8.99 -3.63 6.05
C PRO A 88 8.34 -3.23 7.39
N LYS A 89 8.97 -2.28 8.08
CA LYS A 89 8.39 -1.57 9.23
C LYS A 89 7.50 -0.43 8.73
N PRO A 90 6.48 -0.02 9.49
CA PRO A 90 5.63 1.11 9.11
C PRO A 90 6.41 2.40 8.80
N ARG A 91 7.50 2.67 9.53
CA ARG A 91 8.37 3.82 9.23
C ARG A 91 8.97 3.77 7.83
N GLN A 92 9.44 2.60 7.38
CA GLN A 92 10.02 2.42 6.06
C GLN A 92 8.98 2.62 4.94
N TRP A 93 7.72 2.31 5.22
CA TRP A 93 6.61 2.66 4.32
C TRP A 93 6.35 4.18 4.31
N LEU A 94 6.34 4.86 5.46
CA LEU A 94 6.19 6.31 5.53
C LEU A 94 7.31 7.06 4.81
N ASP A 95 8.56 6.60 4.94
CA ASP A 95 9.68 7.19 4.19
C ASP A 95 9.43 7.09 2.66
N ILE A 96 8.83 5.99 2.19
CA ILE A 96 8.43 5.83 0.77
C ILE A 96 7.23 6.72 0.39
N VAL A 97 6.32 7.00 1.32
CA VAL A 97 5.22 7.96 1.10
C VAL A 97 5.81 9.36 0.88
N GLU A 98 6.75 9.78 1.72
CA GLU A 98 7.44 11.07 1.61
C GLU A 98 8.23 11.16 0.29
N GLU A 99 8.96 10.10 -0.09
CA GLU A 99 9.60 9.99 -1.40
C GLU A 99 8.57 10.13 -2.53
N THR A 100 7.43 9.45 -2.45
CA THR A 100 6.42 9.42 -3.53
C THR A 100 5.68 10.76 -3.67
N TYR A 101 5.55 11.54 -2.60
CA TYR A 101 4.94 12.87 -2.62
C TYR A 101 5.90 13.96 -3.13
N THR A 102 7.20 13.81 -2.89
CA THR A 102 8.22 14.83 -3.21
C THR A 102 8.71 14.79 -4.64
N VAL A 103 8.55 13.67 -5.37
CA VAL A 103 8.75 13.66 -6.82
C VAL A 103 7.55 14.34 -7.48
N PRO A 104 7.73 15.51 -8.14
CA PRO A 104 6.71 16.01 -9.04
C PRO A 104 6.52 14.95 -10.13
N TRP A 105 5.29 14.55 -10.38
CA TRP A 105 4.94 13.78 -11.57
C TRP A 105 5.25 14.71 -12.76
N GLU A 106 6.46 14.61 -13.31
CA GLU A 106 6.86 15.36 -14.49
C GLU A 106 5.96 14.98 -15.68
N ASN A 107 5.58 16.02 -16.44
CA ASN A 107 4.68 16.03 -17.60
C ASN A 107 5.03 15.00 -18.68
#